data_AF-A0A372QTB4-F1
#
_entry.id   AF-A0A372QTB4-F1
#
_cell.length_a   1.000
_cell.length_b   1.000
_cell.length_c   1.000
_cell.angle_alpha   90.00
_cell.angle_beta   90.00
_cell.angle_gamma   90.00
#
_symmetry.space_group_name_H-M   'P 1'
#
loop_
_entity.id
_entity.type
_entity.pdbx_description
1 polymer ?
#
loop_
_entity_poly.entity_id
_entity_poly.type
_entity_poly.pdbx_seq_one_letter_code
_entity_poly.pdbx_strand_id
1 'polypeptide(L)'
;MCPLQAYYDISTSIIKYKEGYIVNPLNGEIIMRPNEYYSESNKNLLVPTNYILCANFSLQTCLLFLLQSFWNYLAKSLAKSSFMGSFEFKSYIIYAIFSIFIFPLLQHFFRNDPLYTEIMPQLAYSIFMLLIALFGLRSHKRFTNLLAVTRKSSASQINIILKLEYFRDMNRYLTWSLFIGSISLLTLCIDGLTTAKYLNVHKFPADLLMCHVSFSLWLVFVILMLIFYP
;
A
#
# COMPACT_ATOMS: atom_id res chain seq x y z
N MET A 1 -4.07 8.63 -7.16
CA MET A 1 -2.80 8.64 -6.41
C MET A 1 -2.91 9.75 -5.38
N CYS A 2 -2.44 9.54 -4.15
CA CYS A 2 -2.48 10.61 -3.16
C CYS A 2 -1.51 11.72 -3.61
N PRO A 3 -1.85 13.01 -3.49
CA PRO A 3 -0.93 14.12 -3.77
C PRO A 3 0.43 13.96 -3.06
N LEU A 4 0.44 13.30 -1.90
CA LEU A 4 1.64 12.99 -1.13
C LEU A 4 2.58 12.00 -1.83
N GLN A 5 2.04 10.95 -2.47
CA GLN A 5 2.85 10.01 -3.25
C GLN A 5 3.46 10.72 -4.47
N ALA A 6 2.66 11.52 -5.18
CA ALA A 6 3.15 12.29 -6.32
C ALA A 6 4.25 13.27 -5.90
N TYR A 7 4.09 13.95 -4.77
CA TYR A 7 5.14 14.82 -4.22
C TYR A 7 6.42 14.04 -3.94
N TYR A 8 6.32 12.87 -3.30
CA TYR A 8 7.48 12.02 -3.04
C TYR A 8 8.19 11.59 -4.33
N ASP A 9 7.43 11.08 -5.30
CA ASP A 9 7.97 10.59 -6.57
C ASP A 9 8.65 11.72 -7.37
N ILE A 10 8.02 12.90 -7.45
CA ILE A 10 8.57 14.07 -8.14
C ILE A 10 9.83 14.59 -7.44
N SER A 11 9.78 14.80 -6.11
CA SER A 11 10.91 15.31 -5.34
C SER A 11 12.12 14.38 -5.41
N THR A 12 11.90 13.08 -5.20
CA THR A 12 12.99 12.09 -5.27
C THR A 12 13.54 11.94 -6.69
N SER A 13 12.70 12.02 -7.72
CA SER A 13 13.17 12.03 -9.11
C SER A 13 14.07 13.24 -9.38
N ILE A 14 13.66 14.45 -8.98
CA ILE A 14 14.47 15.66 -9.15
C ILE A 14 15.83 15.51 -8.45
N ILE A 15 15.86 14.99 -7.23
CA ILE A 15 17.12 14.73 -6.50
C ILE A 15 17.99 13.74 -7.27
N LYS A 16 17.44 12.59 -7.67
CA LYS A 16 18.18 11.54 -8.38
C LYS A 16 18.78 12.04 -9.69
N TYR A 17 18.02 12.80 -10.48
CA TYR A 17 18.52 13.36 -11.74
C TYR A 17 19.59 14.45 -11.54
N LYS A 18 19.52 15.24 -10.47
CA LYS A 18 20.54 16.25 -10.15
C LYS A 18 21.85 15.63 -9.64
N GLU A 19 21.75 14.58 -8.82
CA GLU A 19 22.92 13.89 -8.25
C GLU A 19 23.63 12.99 -9.28
N GLY A 20 22.87 12.44 -10.22
CA GLY A 20 23.41 11.69 -11.36
C GLY A 20 23.96 10.31 -10.99
N TYR A 21 24.87 9.84 -11.83
CA TYR A 21 25.49 8.52 -11.72
C TYR A 21 26.95 8.64 -11.27
N ILE A 22 27.45 7.60 -10.61
CA ILE A 22 28.86 7.43 -10.30
C ILE A 22 29.39 6.17 -10.98
N VAL A 23 30.65 6.22 -11.40
CA VAL A 23 31.36 5.04 -11.88
C VAL A 23 31.99 4.38 -10.67
N ASN A 24 31.64 3.12 -10.40
CA ASN A 24 32.26 2.36 -9.34
C ASN A 24 33.75 2.14 -9.70
N PRO A 25 34.69 2.63 -8.87
CA PRO A 25 36.12 2.59 -9.20
C PRO A 25 36.69 1.17 -9.24
N LEU A 26 36.02 0.17 -8.65
CA LEU A 26 36.52 -1.21 -8.56
C LEU A 26 36.18 -2.08 -9.77
N ASN A 27 35.02 -1.85 -10.40
CA ASN A 27 34.50 -2.70 -11.48
C ASN A 27 34.09 -1.92 -12.73
N GLY A 28 34.16 -0.58 -12.72
CA GLY A 28 33.78 0.27 -13.84
C GLY A 28 32.26 0.37 -14.09
N GLU A 29 31.42 -0.22 -13.22
CA GLU A 29 29.97 -0.19 -13.40
C GLU A 29 29.41 1.20 -13.10
N ILE A 30 28.48 1.64 -13.96
CA ILE A 30 27.73 2.87 -13.76
C ILE A 30 26.54 2.56 -12.85
N ILE A 31 26.60 3.10 -11.64
CA ILE A 31 25.53 2.97 -10.64
C ILE A 31 24.96 4.36 -10.33
N MET A 32 23.69 4.39 -9.93
CA MET A 32 23.10 5.62 -9.42
C MET A 32 23.84 6.03 -8.15
N ARG A 33 24.10 7.33 -7.96
CA ARG A 33 24.79 7.81 -6.77
C ARG A 33 24.02 7.34 -5.51
N PRO A 34 24.66 6.64 -4.56
CA PRO A 34 24.02 6.23 -3.32
C PRO A 34 23.68 7.45 -2.44
N ASN A 35 22.62 7.33 -1.62
CA ASN A 35 22.13 8.40 -0.74
C ASN A 35 23.22 9.00 0.17
N GLU A 36 24.19 8.17 0.58
CA GLU A 36 25.34 8.57 1.41
C GLU A 36 26.25 9.60 0.74
N TYR A 37 26.30 9.62 -0.59
CA TYR A 37 27.16 10.52 -1.37
C TYR A 37 26.42 11.74 -1.90
N TYR A 38 25.13 11.92 -1.57
CA TYR A 38 24.37 13.10 -1.98
C TYR A 38 24.93 14.39 -1.37
N SER A 39 24.78 15.48 -2.11
CA SER A 39 25.07 16.82 -1.61
C SER A 39 24.24 17.12 -0.37
N GLU A 40 24.79 17.91 0.54
CA GLU A 40 24.18 18.17 1.85
C GLU A 40 22.81 18.85 1.74
N SER A 41 22.64 19.72 0.75
CA SER A 41 21.34 20.33 0.41
C SER A 41 20.28 19.28 0.04
N ASN A 42 20.63 18.32 -0.81
CA ASN A 42 19.71 17.26 -1.23
C ASN A 42 19.45 16.23 -0.12
N LYS A 43 20.43 15.95 0.75
CA LYS A 43 20.24 15.12 1.96
C LYS A 43 19.22 15.74 2.91
N ASN A 44 19.32 17.05 3.14
CA ASN A 44 18.37 17.77 3.99
C ASN A 44 16.95 17.77 3.42
N LEU A 45 16.80 17.69 2.10
CA LEU A 45 15.50 17.58 1.43
C LEU A 45 14.94 16.14 1.42
N LEU A 46 15.80 15.13 1.54
CA LEU A 46 15.41 13.72 1.57
C LEU A 46 14.65 13.36 2.85
N VAL A 47 15.08 13.87 4.00
CA VAL A 47 14.44 13.62 5.30
C VAL A 47 12.95 14.00 5.32
N PRO A 48 12.55 15.25 5.01
CA PRO A 48 11.13 15.62 4.98
C PRO A 48 10.35 14.87 3.90
N THR A 49 10.99 14.58 2.77
CA THR A 49 10.39 13.79 1.69
C THR A 49 10.03 12.37 2.16
N ASN A 50 10.90 11.72 2.93
CA ASN A 50 10.63 10.40 3.50
C ASN A 50 9.51 10.42 4.56
N TYR A 51 9.40 11.50 5.35
CA TYR A 51 8.26 11.67 6.27
C TYR A 51 6.93 11.85 5.51
N ILE A 52 6.94 12.55 4.37
CA ILE A 52 5.77 12.67 3.51
C ILE A 52 5.36 11.30 2.95
N LEU A 53 6.31 10.46 2.57
CA LEU A 53 6.03 9.07 2.20
C LEU A 53 5.40 8.28 3.35
N CYS A 54 5.92 8.42 4.57
CA CYS A 54 5.35 7.78 5.75
C CYS A 54 3.90 8.23 6.01
N ALA A 55 3.61 9.52 5.83
CA ALA A 55 2.25 10.04 5.92
C ALA A 55 1.35 9.45 4.82
N ASN A 56 1.86 9.28 3.60
CA ASN A 56 1.15 8.60 2.52
C ASN A 56 0.83 7.15 2.88
N PHE A 57 1.80 6.38 3.39
CA PHE A 57 1.60 4.99 3.83
C PHE A 57 0.52 4.90 4.93
N SER A 58 0.55 5.80 5.90
CA SER A 58 -0.47 5.87 6.95
C SER A 58 -1.86 6.07 6.34
N LEU A 59 -2.04 7.13 5.54
CA LEU A 59 -3.34 7.46 4.95
C LEU A 59 -3.86 6.36 4.02
N GLN A 60 -2.99 5.81 3.19
CA GLN A 60 -3.36 4.78 2.23
C GLN A 60 -3.82 3.50 2.93
N THR A 61 -3.07 3.02 3.92
CA THR A 61 -3.46 1.81 4.67
C THR A 61 -4.73 2.04 5.49
N CYS A 62 -4.91 3.23 6.07
CA CYS A 62 -6.15 3.61 6.77
C CYS A 62 -7.36 3.55 5.83
N LEU A 63 -7.26 4.16 4.65
CA LEU A 63 -8.35 4.18 3.66
C LEU A 63 -8.72 2.76 3.23
N LEU A 64 -7.73 1.92 2.94
CA LEU A 64 -7.97 0.54 2.52
C LEU A 64 -8.55 -0.31 3.65
N PHE A 65 -8.08 -0.14 4.89
CA PHE A 65 -8.63 -0.84 6.05
C PHE A 65 -10.07 -0.42 6.34
N LEU A 66 -10.38 0.88 6.23
CA LEU A 66 -11.75 1.39 6.34
C LEU A 66 -12.66 0.72 5.32
N LEU A 67 -12.20 0.65 4.07
CA LEU A 67 -12.97 0.04 2.99
C LEU A 67 -13.20 -1.46 3.24
N GLN A 68 -12.21 -2.20 3.73
CA GLN A 68 -12.39 -3.61 4.10
C GLN A 68 -13.35 -3.79 5.28
N SER A 69 -13.31 -2.89 6.26
CA SER A 69 -14.24 -2.86 7.39
C SER A 69 -15.68 -2.58 6.92
N PHE A 70 -15.85 -1.66 5.98
CA PHE A 70 -17.13 -1.34 5.35
C PHE A 70 -17.71 -2.54 4.60
N TRP A 71 -16.91 -3.24 3.79
CA TRP A 71 -17.38 -4.45 3.09
C TRP A 71 -17.81 -5.55 4.05
N ASN A 72 -17.03 -5.77 5.11
CA ASN A 72 -17.36 -6.76 6.12
C ASN A 72 -18.62 -6.38 6.91
N TYR A 73 -18.87 -5.09 7.14
CA TYR A 73 -20.12 -4.60 7.71
C TYR A 73 -21.32 -4.81 6.76
N LEU A 74 -21.19 -4.45 5.48
CA LEU A 74 -22.24 -4.70 4.49
C LEU A 74 -22.60 -6.19 4.42
N ALA A 75 -21.61 -7.07 4.51
CA ALA A 75 -21.82 -8.51 4.55
C ALA A 75 -22.57 -9.01 5.81
N LYS A 76 -22.59 -8.23 6.90
CA LYS A 76 -23.36 -8.51 8.13
C LYS A 76 -24.76 -7.90 8.12
N SER A 77 -24.98 -6.88 7.31
CA SER A 77 -26.19 -6.06 7.31
C SER A 77 -27.38 -6.76 6.63
N LEU A 78 -27.93 -7.76 7.31
CA LEU A 78 -29.38 -7.97 7.46
C LEU A 78 -29.90 -7.35 8.78
N ALA A 79 -29.02 -6.73 9.58
CA ALA A 79 -29.31 -6.18 10.89
C ALA A 79 -29.35 -4.63 10.88
N LYS A 80 -30.39 -4.05 11.48
CA LYS A 80 -30.76 -2.62 11.53
C LYS A 80 -29.79 -1.67 12.27
N SER A 81 -28.51 -2.03 12.47
CA SER A 81 -27.53 -1.19 13.19
C SER A 81 -26.82 -0.21 12.28
N SER A 82 -26.32 0.93 12.79
CA SER A 82 -25.50 1.88 12.01
C SER A 82 -24.04 1.42 11.87
N PHE A 83 -23.40 1.68 10.72
CA PHE A 83 -21.99 1.34 10.46
C PHE A 83 -21.05 1.93 11.51
N MET A 84 -21.27 3.19 11.91
CA MET A 84 -20.45 3.88 12.91
C MET A 84 -20.52 3.24 14.32
N GLY A 85 -21.58 2.50 14.63
CA GLY A 85 -21.71 1.77 15.89
C GLY A 85 -21.06 0.38 15.87
N SER A 86 -20.66 -0.11 14.69
CA SER A 86 -20.17 -1.47 14.53
C SER A 86 -18.78 -1.69 15.14
N PHE A 87 -18.51 -2.93 15.55
CA PHE A 87 -17.19 -3.33 16.05
C PHE A 87 -16.11 -3.14 14.98
N GLU A 88 -16.45 -3.35 13.71
CA GLU A 88 -15.61 -3.11 12.54
C GLU A 88 -15.10 -1.67 12.52
N PHE A 89 -15.99 -0.69 12.69
CA PHE A 89 -15.61 0.72 12.69
C PHE A 89 -14.73 1.09 13.90
N LYS A 90 -15.00 0.53 15.09
CA LYS A 90 -14.12 0.71 16.26
C LYS A 90 -12.72 0.14 16.03
N SER A 91 -12.62 -1.03 15.40
CA SER A 91 -11.33 -1.65 15.05
C SER A 91 -10.53 -0.79 14.06
N TYR A 92 -11.23 -0.15 13.11
CA TYR A 92 -10.63 0.82 12.19
C TYR A 92 -10.07 2.04 12.91
N ILE A 93 -10.80 2.62 13.86
CA ILE A 93 -10.31 3.79 14.62
C ILE A 93 -9.00 3.47 15.34
N ILE A 94 -8.93 2.30 16.01
CA ILE A 94 -7.71 1.85 16.69
C ILE A 94 -6.57 1.70 15.70
N TYR A 95 -6.82 1.05 14.55
CA TYR A 95 -5.83 0.90 13.49
C TYR A 95 -5.36 2.25 12.93
N ALA A 96 -6.28 3.21 12.74
CA ALA A 96 -5.96 4.52 12.19
C ALA A 96 -5.04 5.32 13.11
N ILE A 97 -5.34 5.32 14.42
CA ILE A 97 -4.47 5.95 15.43
C ILE A 97 -3.10 5.27 15.41
N PHE A 98 -3.07 3.94 15.42
CA PHE A 98 -1.82 3.18 15.38
C PHE A 98 -0.97 3.48 14.12
N SER A 99 -1.61 3.53 12.95
CA SER A 99 -0.96 3.79 11.67
C SER A 99 -0.31 5.19 11.60
N ILE A 100 -0.99 6.21 12.15
CA ILE A 100 -0.46 7.58 12.21
C ILE A 100 0.84 7.65 13.02
N PHE A 101 0.99 6.83 14.06
CA PHE A 101 2.19 6.81 14.89
C PHE A 101 3.27 5.87 14.38
N ILE A 102 2.93 4.68 13.88
CA ILE A 102 3.92 3.64 13.57
C ILE A 102 4.92 4.08 12.48
N PHE A 103 4.46 4.70 11.40
CA PHE A 103 5.34 5.07 10.29
C PHE A 103 6.33 6.20 10.64
N PRO A 104 5.91 7.33 11.25
CA PRO A 104 6.84 8.35 11.71
C PRO A 104 7.80 7.87 12.80
N LEU A 105 7.34 6.98 13.70
CA LEU A 105 8.20 6.40 14.73
C LEU A 105 9.28 5.50 14.12
N LEU A 106 8.93 4.64 13.15
CA LEU A 106 9.91 3.84 12.42
C LEU A 106 10.96 4.73 11.75
N GLN A 107 10.51 5.79 11.06
CA GLN A 107 11.40 6.76 10.42
C GLN A 107 12.35 7.42 11.43
N HIS A 108 11.85 7.74 12.64
CA HIS A 108 12.65 8.38 13.68
C HIS A 108 13.66 7.43 14.34
N PHE A 109 13.26 6.19 14.64
CA PHE A 109 14.13 5.20 15.29
C PHE A 109 15.30 4.79 14.40
N PHE A 110 15.07 4.66 13.09
CA PHE A 110 16.09 4.21 12.14
C PHE A 110 16.89 5.34 11.49
N ARG A 111 16.67 6.61 11.88
CA ARG A 111 17.26 7.81 11.26
C ARG A 111 18.79 7.80 11.11
N ASN A 112 19.48 7.04 11.96
CA ASN A 112 20.94 7.01 11.98
C ASN A 112 21.53 6.14 10.85
N ASP A 113 20.73 5.24 10.27
CA ASP A 113 21.16 4.37 9.18
C ASP A 113 20.32 4.65 7.92
N PRO A 114 20.93 5.19 6.85
CA PRO A 114 20.23 5.52 5.61
C PRO A 114 19.48 4.33 4.98
N LEU A 115 20.02 3.11 5.11
CA LEU A 115 19.42 1.91 4.55
C LEU A 115 18.15 1.53 5.31
N TYR A 116 18.23 1.45 6.64
CA TYR A 116 17.08 1.07 7.45
C TYR A 116 15.99 2.16 7.46
N THR A 117 16.39 3.42 7.33
CA THR A 117 15.46 4.54 7.18
C THR A 117 14.55 4.36 5.96
N GLU A 118 15.03 3.76 4.87
CA GLU A 118 14.24 3.50 3.67
C GLU A 118 13.46 2.17 3.77
N ILE A 119 14.13 1.09 4.18
CA ILE A 119 13.56 -0.26 4.11
C ILE A 119 12.51 -0.51 5.22
N MET A 120 12.72 -0.01 6.44
CA MET A 120 11.85 -0.35 7.58
C MET A 120 10.40 0.17 7.43
N PRO A 121 10.15 1.44 7.05
CA PRO A 121 8.79 1.91 6.80
C PRO A 121 8.11 1.19 5.64
N GLN A 122 8.85 0.89 4.56
CA GLN A 122 8.33 0.16 3.40
C GLN A 122 7.99 -1.30 3.73
N LEU A 123 8.81 -1.95 4.56
CA LEU A 123 8.55 -3.29 5.08
C LEU A 123 7.26 -3.31 5.92
N ALA A 124 7.13 -2.38 6.87
CA ALA A 124 5.90 -2.27 7.68
C ALA A 124 4.67 -2.02 6.80
N TYR A 125 4.79 -1.14 5.80
CA TYR A 125 3.73 -0.86 4.84
C TYR A 125 3.31 -2.10 4.04
N SER A 126 4.27 -2.85 3.51
CA SER A 126 3.98 -4.08 2.75
C SER A 126 3.33 -5.16 3.60
N ILE A 127 3.74 -5.31 4.86
CA ILE A 127 3.08 -6.22 5.83
C ILE A 127 1.62 -5.80 6.07
N PHE A 128 1.35 -4.51 6.33
CA PHE A 128 -0.02 -4.05 6.52
C PHE A 128 -0.88 -4.20 5.27
N MET A 129 -0.32 -3.90 4.09
CA MET A 129 -1.01 -4.13 2.81
C MET A 129 -1.35 -5.60 2.59
N LEU A 130 -0.45 -6.52 2.95
CA LEU A 130 -0.71 -7.96 2.88
C LEU A 130 -1.81 -8.40 3.86
N LEU A 131 -1.79 -7.89 5.11
CA LEU A 131 -2.85 -8.16 6.09
C LEU A 131 -4.22 -7.64 5.63
N ILE A 132 -4.25 -6.43 5.03
CA ILE A 132 -5.47 -5.86 4.45
C ILE A 132 -5.95 -6.73 3.28
N ALA A 133 -5.05 -7.23 2.44
CA ALA A 133 -5.41 -8.15 1.34
C ALA A 133 -6.01 -9.47 1.87
N LEU A 134 -5.45 -10.02 2.94
CA LEU A 134 -6.00 -11.22 3.62
C LEU A 134 -7.41 -10.95 4.19
N PHE A 135 -7.64 -9.78 4.78
CA PHE A 135 -8.98 -9.36 5.20
C PHE A 135 -9.93 -9.19 4.00
N GLY A 136 -9.41 -8.73 2.86
CA GLY A 136 -10.13 -8.66 1.58
C GLY A 136 -10.67 -10.01 1.12
N LEU A 137 -9.87 -11.09 1.20
CA LEU A 137 -10.33 -12.45 0.85
C LEU A 137 -11.47 -12.91 1.77
N ARG A 138 -11.33 -12.69 3.08
CA ARG A 138 -12.37 -13.04 4.05
C ARG A 138 -13.66 -12.26 3.77
N SER A 139 -13.53 -10.96 3.48
CA SER A 139 -14.64 -10.08 3.14
C SER A 139 -15.35 -10.55 1.87
N HIS A 140 -14.59 -10.85 0.81
CA HIS A 140 -15.14 -11.37 -0.45
C HIS A 140 -15.95 -12.67 -0.24
N LYS A 141 -15.43 -13.64 0.52
CA LYS A 141 -16.16 -14.89 0.80
C LYS A 141 -17.49 -14.63 1.52
N ARG A 142 -17.49 -13.74 2.52
CA ARG A 142 -18.72 -13.39 3.25
C ARG A 142 -19.73 -12.67 2.36
N PHE A 143 -19.26 -11.75 1.53
CA PHE A 143 -20.10 -10.98 0.65
C PHE A 143 -20.73 -11.85 -0.45
N THR A 144 -19.98 -12.81 -1.01
CA THR A 144 -20.50 -13.81 -1.96
C THR A 144 -21.57 -14.70 -1.33
N ASN A 145 -21.38 -15.12 -0.07
CA ASN A 145 -22.40 -15.88 0.65
C ASN A 145 -23.69 -15.07 0.87
N LEU A 146 -23.58 -13.77 1.21
CA LEU A 146 -24.73 -12.88 1.37
C LEU A 146 -25.50 -12.71 0.06
N LEU A 147 -24.80 -12.53 -1.07
CA LEU A 147 -25.42 -12.46 -2.40
C LEU A 147 -26.19 -13.73 -2.74
N ALA A 148 -25.63 -14.91 -2.42
CA ALA A 148 -26.28 -16.19 -2.67
C ALA A 148 -27.59 -16.34 -1.86
N VAL A 149 -27.62 -15.87 -0.61
CA VAL A 149 -28.83 -15.87 0.23
C VAL A 149 -29.85 -14.85 -0.30
N THR A 150 -29.41 -13.62 -0.60
CA THR A 150 -30.29 -12.53 -1.07
C THR A 150 -30.97 -12.89 -2.39
N ARG A 151 -30.25 -13.54 -3.31
CA ARG A 151 -30.79 -14.01 -4.59
C ARG A 151 -31.90 -15.06 -4.40
N LYS A 152 -31.80 -15.90 -3.37
CA LYS A 152 -32.84 -16.90 -3.04
C LYS A 152 -34.08 -16.27 -2.38
N SER A 153 -33.90 -15.22 -1.58
CA SER A 153 -34.99 -14.62 -0.79
C SER A 153 -35.70 -13.43 -1.46
N SER A 154 -35.08 -12.75 -2.42
CA SER A 154 -35.60 -11.47 -2.94
C SER A 154 -35.36 -11.30 -4.45
N ALA A 155 -35.91 -12.23 -5.24
CA ALA A 155 -35.84 -12.20 -6.70
C ALA A 155 -36.45 -10.92 -7.34
N SER A 156 -37.29 -10.17 -6.60
CA SER A 156 -37.92 -8.93 -7.07
C SER A 156 -37.03 -7.68 -7.01
N GLN A 157 -35.83 -7.75 -6.41
CA GLN A 157 -34.93 -6.61 -6.23
C GLN A 157 -33.65 -6.70 -7.10
N ILE A 158 -33.83 -6.96 -8.39
CA ILE A 158 -32.74 -7.17 -9.37
C ILE A 158 -31.72 -6.02 -9.36
N ASN A 159 -32.17 -4.76 -9.30
CA ASN A 159 -31.27 -3.60 -9.30
C ASN A 159 -30.32 -3.55 -8.09
N ILE A 160 -30.75 -4.04 -6.92
CA ILE A 160 -29.92 -4.11 -5.73
C ILE A 160 -28.89 -5.24 -5.88
N ILE A 161 -29.31 -6.37 -6.44
CA ILE A 161 -28.42 -7.51 -6.71
C ILE A 161 -27.31 -7.11 -7.68
N LEU A 162 -27.63 -6.43 -8.79
CA LEU A 162 -26.64 -5.99 -9.77
C LEU A 162 -25.60 -5.03 -9.16
N LYS A 163 -26.03 -4.07 -8.33
CA LYS A 163 -25.11 -3.16 -7.62
C LYS A 163 -24.20 -3.90 -6.64
N LEU A 164 -24.75 -4.85 -5.89
CA LEU A 164 -23.95 -5.67 -4.99
C LEU A 164 -22.95 -6.54 -5.77
N GLU A 165 -23.32 -7.12 -6.90
CA GLU A 165 -22.40 -7.88 -7.76
C GLU A 165 -21.24 -7.03 -8.27
N TYR A 166 -21.52 -5.81 -8.72
CA TYR A 166 -20.48 -4.85 -9.09
C TYR A 166 -19.49 -4.62 -7.95
N PHE A 167 -19.99 -4.33 -6.74
CA PHE A 167 -19.13 -4.11 -5.57
C PHE A 167 -18.34 -5.35 -5.13
N ARG A 168 -18.92 -6.55 -5.27
CA ARG A 168 -18.21 -7.82 -5.05
C ARG A 168 -17.01 -7.92 -5.99
N ASP A 169 -17.22 -7.64 -7.26
CA ASP A 169 -16.21 -7.80 -8.31
C ASP A 169 -15.12 -6.73 -8.16
N MET A 170 -15.48 -5.49 -7.82
CA MET A 170 -14.52 -4.44 -7.47
C MET A 170 -13.66 -4.84 -6.26
N ASN A 171 -14.25 -5.37 -5.19
CA ASN A 171 -13.48 -5.82 -4.02
C ASN A 171 -12.55 -7.01 -4.36
N ARG A 172 -12.96 -7.88 -5.30
CA ARG A 172 -12.10 -8.96 -5.80
C ARG A 172 -10.87 -8.41 -6.53
N TYR A 173 -11.06 -7.49 -7.47
CA TYR A 173 -9.94 -6.85 -8.19
C TYR A 173 -9.03 -6.07 -7.24
N LEU A 174 -9.61 -5.35 -6.27
CA LEU A 174 -8.86 -4.63 -5.26
C LEU A 174 -7.96 -5.60 -4.48
N THR A 175 -8.52 -6.70 -3.98
CA THR A 175 -7.79 -7.69 -3.18
C THR A 175 -6.62 -8.29 -3.96
N TRP A 176 -6.83 -8.69 -5.22
CA TRP A 176 -5.76 -9.22 -6.06
C TRP A 176 -4.65 -8.21 -6.33
N SER A 177 -5.03 -6.96 -6.62
CA SER A 177 -4.04 -5.90 -6.81
C SER A 177 -3.18 -5.72 -5.56
N LEU A 178 -3.80 -5.67 -4.37
CA LEU A 178 -3.09 -5.55 -3.10
C LEU A 178 -2.13 -6.72 -2.85
N PHE A 179 -2.50 -7.96 -3.20
CA PHE A 179 -1.60 -9.11 -3.09
C PHE A 179 -0.36 -8.97 -3.96
N ILE A 180 -0.54 -8.62 -5.24
CA ILE A 180 0.57 -8.50 -6.19
C ILE A 180 1.55 -7.43 -5.71
N GLY A 181 1.06 -6.26 -5.31
CA GLY A 181 1.90 -5.17 -4.82
C GLY A 181 2.56 -5.48 -3.48
N SER A 182 1.82 -6.02 -2.51
CA SER A 182 2.35 -6.30 -1.18
C SER A 182 3.41 -7.41 -1.19
N ILE A 183 3.19 -8.50 -1.91
CA ILE A 183 4.17 -9.60 -2.01
C ILE A 183 5.45 -9.11 -2.71
N SER A 184 5.30 -8.34 -3.79
CA SER A 184 6.46 -7.82 -4.54
C SER A 184 7.30 -6.87 -3.69
N LEU A 185 6.66 -5.94 -2.98
CA LEU A 185 7.35 -5.00 -2.09
C LEU A 185 7.96 -5.73 -0.88
N LEU A 186 7.22 -6.64 -0.25
CA LEU A 186 7.70 -7.42 0.89
C LEU A 186 8.96 -8.22 0.51
N THR A 187 8.95 -8.85 -0.67
CA THR A 187 10.10 -9.62 -1.17
C THR A 187 11.34 -8.73 -1.35
N LEU A 188 11.18 -7.53 -1.91
CA LEU A 188 12.28 -6.56 -2.05
C LEU A 188 12.82 -6.10 -0.69
N CYS A 189 11.93 -5.79 0.26
CA CYS A 189 12.34 -5.34 1.59
C CYS A 189 13.05 -6.46 2.39
N ILE A 190 12.56 -7.70 2.31
CA ILE A 190 13.19 -8.85 2.96
C ILE A 190 14.58 -9.09 2.36
N ASP A 191 14.71 -9.10 1.03
CA ASP A 191 16.01 -9.26 0.38
C ASP A 191 16.98 -8.13 0.77
N GLY A 192 16.49 -6.89 0.90
CA GLY A 192 17.28 -5.74 1.31
C GLY A 192 17.85 -5.84 2.73
N LEU A 193 17.25 -6.66 3.59
CA LEU A 193 17.74 -6.99 4.94
C LEU A 193 18.74 -8.16 4.95
N THR A 194 18.81 -8.96 3.88
CA THR A 194 19.79 -10.05 3.80
C THR A 194 21.19 -9.50 3.54
N THR A 195 22.21 -10.27 3.91
CA THR A 195 23.61 -9.91 3.63
C THR A 195 23.95 -10.00 2.15
N ALA A 196 23.36 -10.96 1.43
CA ALA A 196 23.63 -11.21 0.02
C ALA A 196 22.89 -10.25 -0.93
N LYS A 197 21.70 -9.74 -0.54
CA LYS A 197 20.87 -8.79 -1.31
C LYS A 197 20.70 -9.19 -2.78
N TYR A 198 20.49 -10.48 -3.04
CA TYR A 198 20.58 -11.04 -4.38
C TYR A 198 19.63 -10.34 -5.37
N LEU A 199 18.40 -10.06 -4.93
CA LEU A 199 17.41 -9.38 -5.77
C LEU A 199 17.75 -7.90 -5.97
N ASN A 200 18.19 -7.21 -4.92
CA ASN A 200 18.50 -5.77 -4.99
C ASN A 200 19.83 -5.46 -5.71
N VAL A 201 20.76 -6.41 -5.77
CA VAL A 201 22.02 -6.27 -6.52
C VAL A 201 21.75 -6.35 -8.04
N HIS A 202 20.82 -7.21 -8.45
CA HIS A 202 20.47 -7.35 -9.85
C HIS A 202 19.40 -6.34 -10.27
N LYS A 203 19.75 -5.41 -11.18
CA LYS A 203 18.84 -4.34 -11.64
C LYS A 203 17.52 -4.88 -12.21
N PHE A 204 17.58 -5.92 -13.05
CA PHE A 204 16.39 -6.46 -13.71
C PHE A 204 15.31 -6.98 -12.74
N PRO A 205 15.59 -7.92 -11.81
CA PRO A 205 14.57 -8.39 -10.86
C PRO A 205 14.09 -7.29 -9.90
N ALA A 206 14.97 -6.38 -9.48
CA ALA A 206 14.58 -5.23 -8.67
C ALA A 206 13.56 -4.33 -9.41
N ASP A 207 13.86 -3.97 -10.66
CA ASP A 207 12.98 -3.13 -11.49
C ASP A 207 11.66 -3.83 -11.84
N LEU A 208 11.70 -5.14 -12.10
CA LEU A 208 10.49 -5.93 -12.37
C LEU A 208 9.54 -5.95 -11.17
N LEU A 209 10.07 -6.21 -9.97
CA LEU A 209 9.27 -6.20 -8.74
C LEU A 209 8.76 -4.79 -8.41
N MET A 210 9.56 -3.74 -8.63
CA MET A 210 9.11 -2.35 -8.48
C MET A 210 8.04 -1.96 -9.50
N CYS A 211 8.08 -2.51 -10.72
CA CYS A 211 7.02 -2.35 -11.71
C CYS A 211 5.71 -2.97 -11.22
N HIS A 212 5.75 -4.18 -10.64
CA HIS A 212 4.57 -4.80 -10.03
C HIS A 212 3.96 -3.95 -8.92
N VAL A 213 4.80 -3.38 -8.04
CA VAL A 213 4.35 -2.48 -6.96
C VAL A 213 3.67 -1.24 -7.55
N SER A 214 4.31 -0.58 -8.51
CA SER A 214 3.80 0.64 -9.14
C SER A 214 2.47 0.40 -9.87
N PHE A 215 2.40 -0.69 -10.65
CA PHE A 215 1.20 -1.08 -11.36
C PHE A 215 0.05 -1.45 -10.42
N SER A 216 0.35 -2.18 -9.33
CA SER A 216 -0.62 -2.51 -8.29
C SER A 216 -1.19 -1.25 -7.63
N LEU A 217 -0.34 -0.30 -7.24
CA LEU A 217 -0.78 0.97 -6.64
C LEU A 217 -1.68 1.76 -7.58
N TRP A 218 -1.36 1.79 -8.88
CA TRP A 218 -2.20 2.41 -9.89
C TRP A 218 -3.56 1.71 -10.02
N LEU A 219 -3.57 0.38 -10.11
CA LEU A 219 -4.82 -0.40 -10.15
C LEU A 219 -5.69 -0.17 -8.90
N VAL A 220 -5.08 -0.18 -7.70
CA VAL A 220 -5.78 0.12 -6.44
C VAL A 220 -6.45 1.49 -6.54
N PHE A 221 -5.75 2.51 -7.04
CA PHE A 221 -6.32 3.84 -7.19
C PHE A 221 -7.51 3.87 -8.16
N VAL A 222 -7.38 3.25 -9.34
CA VAL A 222 -8.47 3.18 -10.33
C VAL A 222 -9.69 2.46 -9.74
N ILE A 223 -9.49 1.34 -9.05
CA ILE A 223 -10.57 0.57 -8.43
C ILE A 223 -11.24 1.37 -7.31
N LEU A 224 -10.47 2.10 -6.50
CA LEU A 224 -11.05 2.99 -5.47
C LEU A 224 -11.94 4.07 -6.11
N MET A 225 -11.48 4.69 -7.22
CA MET A 225 -12.28 5.67 -7.95
C MET A 225 -13.59 5.05 -8.47
N LEU A 226 -13.53 3.86 -9.05
CA LEU A 226 -14.71 3.13 -9.54
C LEU A 226 -15.66 2.74 -8.41
N ILE A 227 -15.17 2.43 -7.20
CA ILE A 227 -16.02 2.11 -6.05
C ILE A 227 -16.79 3.35 -5.57
N PHE A 228 -16.14 4.51 -5.50
CA PHE A 228 -16.76 5.75 -5.01
C PHE A 228 -17.59 6.47 -6.09
N TYR A 229 -17.23 6.32 -7.35
CA TYR A 229 -17.91 6.86 -8.52
C TYR A 229 -18.25 5.71 -9.49
N PRO A 230 -19.19 4.84 -9.12
CA PRO A 230 -19.58 3.66 -9.91
C PRO A 230 -20.35 4.00 -11.19
#